data_AF-A0A941X123-F1
#
_entry.id   AF-A0A941X123-F1
#
_cell.length_a   1.000
_cell.length_b   1.000
_cell.length_c   1.000
_cell.angle_alpha   90.00
_cell.angle_beta   90.00
_cell.angle_gamma   90.00
#
_symmetry.space_group_name_H-M   'P 1'
#
loop_
_entity.id
_entity.type
_entity.pdbx_description
1 polymer ?
#
loop_
_entity_poly.entity_id
_entity_poly.type
_entity_poly.pdbx_seq_one_letter_code
_entity_poly.pdbx_strand_id
1 'polypeptide(L)'
;MNRKEFCKHHWEYYLVLEKDFLQSERYVSFELGEDYLYDGIEHDNCGNSKTFSNEFIKQYQAICSEVDVILKSICLELGNQSANDMKNGYTPIVLQNWVNINAQKVRFKDLELQPFSNWQQEPNYKSPDWWTPYNNVKHERLFNYHKANLKNVLNALAGLYILENYLVKFIGDRDNDSDVPNDISLIFGMIDFETRETVIGKDSYLITSKDIDELWK
;
A
#
# COMPACT_ATOMS: atom_id res chain seq x y z
N MET A 1 17.12 -4.98 7.10
CA MET A 1 15.99 -5.69 7.74
C MET A 1 15.85 -7.06 7.07
N ASN A 2 15.66 -8.11 7.86
CA ASN A 2 15.33 -9.45 7.35
C ASN A 2 13.80 -9.67 7.30
N ARG A 3 13.35 -10.75 6.66
CA ARG A 3 11.91 -11.04 6.48
C ARG A 3 11.14 -11.13 7.79
N LYS A 4 11.72 -11.72 8.83
CA LYS A 4 11.09 -11.86 10.15
C LYS A 4 10.85 -10.50 10.80
N GLU A 5 11.83 -9.60 10.73
CA GLU A 5 11.70 -8.23 11.21
C GLU A 5 10.64 -7.47 10.41
N PHE A 6 10.62 -7.62 9.08
CA PHE A 6 9.59 -7.05 8.22
C PHE A 6 8.19 -7.50 8.64
N CYS A 7 7.98 -8.81 8.79
CA CYS A 7 6.67 -9.35 9.16
C CYS A 7 6.20 -8.79 10.50
N LYS A 8 7.10 -8.72 11.48
CA LYS A 8 6.79 -8.23 12.84
C LYS A 8 6.54 -6.72 12.91
N HIS A 9 7.30 -5.93 12.17
CA HIS A 9 7.33 -4.48 12.35
C HIS A 9 6.51 -3.69 11.32
N HIS A 10 6.22 -4.28 10.16
CA HIS A 10 5.41 -3.66 9.12
C HIS A 10 4.14 -4.48 8.88
N TRP A 11 4.27 -5.74 8.45
CA TRP A 11 3.12 -6.54 8.02
C TRP A 11 2.08 -6.75 9.11
N GLU A 12 2.48 -7.11 10.33
CA GLU A 12 1.56 -7.26 11.46
C GLU A 12 0.79 -5.97 11.76
N TYR A 13 1.42 -4.81 11.56
CA TYR A 13 0.75 -3.52 11.75
C TYR A 13 -0.17 -3.16 10.58
N TYR A 14 0.23 -3.46 9.35
CA TYR A 14 -0.65 -3.38 8.18
C TYR A 14 -1.95 -4.16 8.40
N LEU A 15 -1.88 -5.41 8.89
CA LEU A 15 -3.07 -6.23 9.18
C LEU A 15 -3.96 -5.62 10.27
N VAL A 16 -3.38 -4.92 11.26
CA VAL A 16 -4.16 -4.16 12.26
C VAL A 16 -4.90 -3.00 11.60
N LEU A 17 -4.21 -2.21 10.76
CA LEU A 17 -4.81 -1.09 10.03
C LEU A 17 -5.91 -1.57 9.06
N GLU A 18 -5.66 -2.67 8.36
CA GLU A 18 -6.62 -3.32 7.47
C GLU A 18 -7.89 -3.74 8.22
N LYS A 19 -7.71 -4.42 9.35
CA LYS A 19 -8.83 -4.88 10.17
C LYS A 19 -9.68 -3.72 10.68
N ASP A 20 -9.06 -2.63 11.10
CA ASP A 20 -9.77 -1.41 11.54
C ASP A 20 -10.52 -0.75 10.38
N PHE A 21 -9.92 -0.69 9.19
CA PHE A 21 -10.59 -0.21 7.98
C PHE A 21 -11.81 -1.07 7.65
N LEU A 22 -11.68 -2.40 7.63
CA LEU A 22 -12.77 -3.35 7.41
C LEU A 22 -13.94 -3.16 8.39
N GLN A 23 -13.69 -2.81 9.66
CA GLN A 23 -14.79 -2.56 10.60
C GLN A 23 -15.69 -1.38 10.19
N SER A 24 -15.16 -0.42 9.43
CA SER A 24 -15.92 0.75 8.97
C SER A 24 -17.02 0.37 7.95
N GLU A 25 -16.89 -0.77 7.27
CA GLU A 25 -17.87 -1.26 6.30
C GLU A 25 -19.27 -1.44 6.90
N ARG A 26 -19.34 -1.73 8.20
CA ARG A 26 -20.60 -1.87 8.95
C ARG A 26 -21.44 -0.59 8.98
N TYR A 27 -20.82 0.56 8.73
CA TYR A 27 -21.44 1.88 8.82
C TYR A 27 -21.41 2.63 7.48
N VAL A 28 -20.38 2.39 6.66
CA VAL A 28 -20.21 2.98 5.33
C VAL A 28 -19.90 1.86 4.37
N SER A 29 -20.85 1.50 3.49
CA SER A 29 -20.60 0.48 2.48
C SER A 29 -19.43 0.90 1.57
N PHE A 30 -18.56 -0.03 1.24
CA PHE A 30 -17.43 0.21 0.32
C PHE A 30 -17.86 0.24 -1.15
N GLU A 31 -18.89 1.01 -1.44
CA GLU A 31 -19.37 1.30 -2.79
C GLU A 31 -18.77 2.63 -3.23
N LEU A 32 -17.74 2.61 -4.07
CA LEU A 32 -17.10 3.85 -4.56
C LEU A 32 -17.70 4.38 -5.86
N GLY A 33 -18.69 3.67 -6.42
CA GLY A 33 -19.18 3.93 -7.77
C GLY A 33 -18.03 3.88 -8.77
N GLU A 34 -17.93 4.90 -9.62
CA GLU A 34 -16.86 5.07 -10.61
C GLU A 34 -15.71 5.94 -10.07
N ASP A 35 -15.90 6.61 -8.92
CA ASP A 35 -14.94 7.54 -8.31
C ASP A 35 -13.94 6.83 -7.38
N TYR A 36 -13.28 5.77 -7.87
CA TYR A 36 -12.25 5.02 -7.12
C TYR A 36 -10.81 5.26 -7.63
N LEU A 37 -10.64 5.71 -8.88
CA LEU A 37 -9.34 6.02 -9.49
C LEU A 37 -9.04 7.52 -9.52
N TYR A 38 -7.78 7.87 -9.73
CA TYR A 38 -7.33 9.24 -9.99
C TYR A 38 -7.08 9.46 -11.48
N ASP A 39 -8.11 9.21 -12.29
CA ASP A 39 -8.08 9.28 -13.77
C ASP A 39 -8.30 10.69 -14.33
N GLY A 40 -8.66 11.65 -13.48
CA GLY A 40 -8.95 13.03 -13.88
C GLY A 40 -10.32 13.21 -14.54
N ILE A 41 -11.20 12.21 -14.44
CA ILE A 41 -12.55 12.23 -14.99
C ILE A 41 -13.54 12.58 -13.88
N GLU A 42 -14.53 13.43 -14.20
CA GLU A 42 -15.67 13.65 -13.30
C GLU A 42 -16.68 12.53 -13.50
N HIS A 43 -17.02 11.86 -12.40
CA HIS A 43 -17.90 10.69 -12.39
C HIS A 43 -19.25 11.04 -11.77
N ASP A 44 -20.34 10.65 -12.44
CA ASP A 44 -21.71 10.90 -11.96
C ASP A 44 -22.04 10.03 -10.75
N ASN A 45 -21.65 8.75 -10.79
CA ASN A 45 -21.85 7.82 -9.67
C ASN A 45 -20.61 7.77 -8.79
N CYS A 46 -20.59 8.56 -7.72
CA CYS A 46 -19.49 8.55 -6.74
C CYS A 46 -19.71 7.57 -5.58
N GLY A 47 -20.88 6.92 -5.46
CA GLY A 47 -21.25 6.14 -4.28
C GLY A 47 -20.88 6.85 -2.96
N ASN A 48 -20.15 6.14 -2.09
CA ASN A 48 -19.57 6.60 -0.83
C ASN A 48 -18.11 7.08 -0.96
N SER A 49 -17.53 7.23 -2.16
CA SER A 49 -16.12 7.61 -2.35
C SER A 49 -15.73 8.87 -1.56
N LYS A 50 -16.63 9.86 -1.53
CA LYS A 50 -16.47 11.16 -0.86
C LYS A 50 -16.93 11.17 0.60
N THR A 51 -17.46 10.06 1.12
CA THR A 51 -17.90 9.94 2.51
C THR A 51 -16.70 10.05 3.45
N PHE A 52 -16.74 10.99 4.38
CA PHE A 52 -15.70 11.25 5.36
C PHE A 52 -16.22 11.05 6.79
N SER A 53 -15.33 10.76 7.73
CA SER A 53 -15.68 10.58 9.14
C SER A 53 -14.48 10.80 10.05
N ASN A 54 -14.71 10.97 11.36
CA ASN A 54 -13.63 11.00 12.34
C ASN A 54 -12.82 9.69 12.35
N GLU A 55 -13.48 8.56 12.05
CA GLU A 55 -12.82 7.26 11.92
C GLU A 55 -11.87 7.26 10.73
N PHE A 56 -12.29 7.77 9.57
CA PHE A 56 -11.42 7.91 8.41
C PHE A 56 -10.28 8.90 8.64
N ILE A 57 -10.49 10.00 9.38
CA ILE A 57 -9.38 10.89 9.76
C ILE A 57 -8.33 10.12 10.57
N LYS A 58 -8.75 9.37 11.60
CA LYS A 58 -7.85 8.58 12.45
C LYS A 58 -7.07 7.55 11.62
N GLN A 59 -7.77 6.78 10.78
CA GLN A 59 -7.16 5.76 9.94
C GLN A 59 -6.22 6.36 8.90
N TYR A 60 -6.63 7.44 8.22
CA TYR A 60 -5.80 8.09 7.20
C TYR A 60 -4.47 8.57 7.76
N GLN A 61 -4.50 9.15 8.96
CA GLN A 61 -3.27 9.56 9.64
C GLN A 61 -2.38 8.38 10.00
N ALA A 62 -2.95 7.30 10.56
CA ALA A 62 -2.18 6.12 10.94
C ALA A 62 -1.55 5.44 9.73
N ILE A 63 -2.33 5.23 8.66
CA ILE A 63 -1.89 4.61 7.41
C ILE A 63 -0.78 5.43 6.75
N CYS A 64 -0.99 6.74 6.56
CA CYS A 64 0.02 7.57 5.90
C CYS A 64 1.25 7.82 6.79
N SER A 65 1.15 7.71 8.11
CA SER A 65 2.32 7.63 8.98
C SER A 65 3.09 6.33 8.76
N GLU A 66 2.42 5.19 8.62
CA GLU A 66 3.11 3.93 8.30
C GLU A 66 3.73 3.94 6.90
N VAL A 67 3.07 4.57 5.92
CA VAL A 67 3.67 4.83 4.59
C VAL A 67 5.01 5.58 4.71
N ASP A 68 5.10 6.59 5.57
CA ASP A 68 6.37 7.30 5.81
C ASP A 68 7.44 6.38 6.42
N VAL A 69 7.03 5.47 7.32
CA VAL A 69 7.92 4.51 7.99
C VAL A 69 8.43 3.45 7.02
N ILE A 70 7.55 2.80 6.24
CA ILE A 70 7.94 1.81 5.24
C ILE A 70 8.79 2.43 4.12
N LEU A 71 8.49 3.66 3.66
CA LEU A 71 9.29 4.34 2.63
C LEU A 71 10.72 4.62 3.12
N LYS A 72 10.90 4.97 4.40
CA LYS A 72 12.24 5.06 5.01
C LYS A 72 12.94 3.71 5.01
N SER A 73 12.27 2.64 5.46
CA SER A 73 12.83 1.28 5.41
C SER A 73 13.25 0.90 3.99
N ILE A 74 12.38 1.11 2.99
CA ILE A 74 12.66 0.86 1.57
C ILE A 74 13.88 1.65 1.11
N CYS A 75 13.96 2.94 1.39
CA CYS A 75 15.10 3.75 0.99
C CYS A 75 16.41 3.25 1.63
N LEU A 76 16.37 2.84 2.89
CA LEU A 76 17.52 2.26 3.58
C LEU A 76 17.97 0.95 2.90
N GLU A 77 17.04 0.05 2.59
CA GLU A 77 17.33 -1.21 1.89
C GLU A 77 17.88 -0.98 0.48
N LEU A 78 17.46 0.09 -0.19
CA LEU A 78 17.94 0.53 -1.50
C LEU A 78 19.22 1.40 -1.42
N GLY A 79 19.86 1.47 -0.25
CA GLY A 79 21.17 2.11 -0.08
C GLY A 79 21.15 3.62 0.20
N ASN A 80 20.00 4.21 0.49
CA ASN A 80 19.87 5.62 0.86
C ASN A 80 19.56 5.80 2.35
N GLN A 81 20.48 6.42 3.08
CA GLN A 81 20.38 6.64 4.54
C GLN A 81 19.81 8.00 4.94
N SER A 82 19.59 8.92 4.00
CA SER A 82 19.19 10.31 4.27
C SER A 82 17.76 10.65 3.83
N ALA A 83 17.08 9.74 3.12
CA ALA A 83 15.70 9.94 2.67
C ALA A 83 14.74 10.17 3.85
N ASN A 84 14.06 11.32 3.86
CA ASN A 84 13.23 11.75 4.98
C ASN A 84 11.94 12.49 4.57
N ASP A 85 11.69 12.66 3.27
CA ASP A 85 10.50 13.32 2.74
C ASP A 85 10.05 12.69 1.42
N MET A 86 8.77 12.84 1.09
CA MET A 86 8.19 12.27 -0.13
C MET A 86 8.86 12.79 -1.40
N LYS A 87 9.15 14.08 -1.49
CA LYS A 87 9.60 14.73 -2.72
C LYS A 87 11.06 14.42 -3.05
N ASN A 88 11.96 14.75 -2.14
CA ASN A 88 13.41 14.69 -2.38
C ASN A 88 14.05 13.42 -1.83
N GLY A 89 13.38 12.74 -0.89
CA GLY A 89 13.85 11.49 -0.31
C GLY A 89 13.29 10.28 -1.05
N TYR A 90 12.01 9.98 -0.84
CA TYR A 90 11.42 8.70 -1.22
C TYR A 90 11.21 8.55 -2.72
N THR A 91 10.58 9.54 -3.37
CA THR A 91 10.24 9.50 -4.80
C THR A 91 11.43 9.14 -5.70
N PRO A 92 12.58 9.84 -5.66
CA PRO A 92 13.68 9.52 -6.57
C PRO A 92 14.23 8.11 -6.36
N ILE A 93 14.29 7.63 -5.11
CA ILE A 93 14.83 6.30 -4.80
C ILE A 93 13.87 5.20 -5.23
N VAL A 94 12.59 5.33 -4.90
CA VAL A 94 11.59 4.33 -5.22
C VAL A 94 11.37 4.23 -6.72
N LEU A 95 11.14 5.35 -7.41
CA LEU A 95 10.83 5.33 -8.85
C LEU A 95 12.03 4.92 -9.71
N GLN A 96 13.26 5.17 -9.26
CA GLN A 96 14.46 4.70 -9.95
C GLN A 96 14.64 3.18 -9.84
N ASN A 97 14.33 2.60 -8.69
CA ASN A 97 14.56 1.17 -8.44
C ASN A 97 13.36 0.31 -8.84
N TRP A 98 12.14 0.82 -8.72
CA TRP A 98 10.90 0.10 -8.95
C TRP A 98 10.08 0.73 -10.07
N VAL A 99 10.62 0.66 -11.29
CA VAL A 99 10.09 1.33 -12.50
C VAL A 99 8.61 1.02 -12.78
N ASN A 100 8.12 -0.15 -12.37
CA ASN A 100 6.74 -0.57 -12.62
C ASN A 100 5.76 -0.24 -11.49
N ILE A 101 6.18 0.39 -10.38
CA ILE A 101 5.29 0.64 -9.24
C ILE A 101 4.08 1.52 -9.61
N ASN A 102 4.25 2.44 -10.56
CA ASN A 102 3.16 3.24 -11.11
C ASN A 102 2.08 2.41 -11.80
N ALA A 103 2.49 1.33 -12.47
CA ALA A 103 1.60 0.43 -13.17
C ALA A 103 0.95 -0.61 -12.23
N GLN A 104 1.47 -0.75 -11.01
CA GLN A 104 0.99 -1.76 -10.07
C GLN A 104 -0.46 -1.52 -9.68
N LYS A 105 -1.28 -2.54 -9.93
CA LYS A 105 -2.68 -2.59 -9.52
C LYS A 105 -2.89 -3.56 -8.36
N VAL A 106 -3.95 -3.32 -7.61
CA VAL A 106 -4.45 -4.26 -6.61
C VAL A 106 -5.96 -4.45 -6.78
N ARG A 107 -6.41 -5.69 -6.59
CA ARG A 107 -7.82 -6.03 -6.56
C ARG A 107 -8.40 -5.66 -5.20
N PHE A 108 -9.55 -4.98 -5.20
CA PHE A 108 -10.38 -4.73 -4.02
C PHE A 108 -11.82 -5.07 -4.40
N LYS A 109 -12.32 -6.22 -3.94
CA LYS A 109 -13.60 -6.78 -4.43
C LYS A 109 -13.58 -6.86 -5.97
N ASP A 110 -14.55 -6.22 -6.63
CA ASP A 110 -14.68 -6.15 -8.09
C ASP A 110 -13.93 -4.95 -8.71
N LEU A 111 -13.23 -4.15 -7.90
CA LEU A 111 -12.48 -2.98 -8.34
C LEU A 111 -10.98 -3.29 -8.52
N GLU A 112 -10.36 -2.60 -9.45
CA GLU A 112 -8.90 -2.54 -9.59
C GLU A 112 -8.41 -1.14 -9.20
N LEU A 113 -7.69 -1.04 -8.09
CA LEU A 113 -7.09 0.22 -7.64
C LEU A 113 -5.68 0.35 -8.21
N GLN A 114 -5.26 1.58 -8.49
CA GLN A 114 -3.90 1.90 -8.95
C GLN A 114 -3.34 3.12 -8.20
N PRO A 115 -2.97 2.95 -6.91
CA PRO A 115 -2.69 4.06 -5.99
C PRO A 115 -1.52 4.97 -6.37
N PHE A 116 -0.60 4.47 -7.21
CA PHE A 116 0.62 5.17 -7.61
C PHE A 116 0.62 5.61 -9.09
N SER A 117 -0.51 5.49 -9.79
CA SER A 117 -0.64 5.79 -11.23
C SER A 117 0.02 7.12 -11.64
N ASN A 118 -0.23 8.19 -10.89
CA ASN A 118 0.29 9.53 -11.19
C ASN A 118 1.54 9.94 -10.38
N TRP A 119 2.21 9.00 -9.69
CA TRP A 119 3.41 9.33 -8.92
C TRP A 119 4.59 9.66 -9.86
N GLN A 120 5.14 10.86 -9.80
CA GLN A 120 6.18 11.29 -10.73
C GLN A 120 7.37 11.94 -10.01
N GLN A 121 8.57 11.66 -10.51
CA GLN A 121 9.79 12.36 -10.15
C GLN A 121 9.92 13.69 -10.93
N GLU A 122 10.84 14.54 -10.49
CA GLU A 122 11.29 15.72 -11.24
C GLU A 122 11.61 15.40 -12.72
N PRO A 123 11.35 16.31 -13.66
CA PRO A 123 11.01 17.73 -13.45
C PRO A 123 9.52 18.03 -13.18
N ASN A 124 8.63 17.05 -13.34
CA ASN A 124 7.19 17.20 -13.17
C ASN A 124 6.71 16.51 -11.88
N TYR A 125 7.41 16.77 -10.77
CA TYR A 125 7.16 16.06 -9.53
C TYR A 125 5.69 16.09 -9.12
N LYS A 126 5.13 14.91 -8.83
CA LYS A 126 3.80 14.72 -8.28
C LYS A 126 3.85 13.57 -7.29
N SER A 127 3.49 13.81 -6.03
CA SER A 127 3.32 12.72 -5.04
C SER A 127 2.16 11.80 -5.42
N PRO A 128 2.00 10.61 -4.80
CA PRO A 128 0.78 9.83 -4.93
C PRO A 128 -0.46 10.70 -4.65
N ASP A 129 -1.55 10.51 -5.40
CA ASP A 129 -2.69 11.44 -5.37
C ASP A 129 -3.36 11.55 -4.00
N TRP A 130 -3.33 10.48 -3.22
CA TRP A 130 -3.81 10.44 -1.84
C TRP A 130 -2.79 10.99 -0.82
N TRP A 131 -1.58 11.38 -1.19
CA TRP A 131 -0.60 11.93 -0.23
C TRP A 131 -0.84 13.41 0.08
N THR A 132 -1.10 14.23 -0.94
CA THR A 132 -1.36 15.67 -0.77
C THR A 132 -2.63 15.94 0.06
N PRO A 133 -3.77 15.26 -0.17
CA PRO A 133 -4.95 15.39 0.70
C PRO A 133 -4.65 14.99 2.16
N TYR A 134 -3.86 13.95 2.39
CA TYR A 134 -3.39 13.57 3.73
C TYR A 134 -2.61 14.70 4.41
N ASN A 135 -1.61 15.29 3.72
CA ASN A 135 -0.83 16.39 4.30
C ASN A 135 -1.73 17.58 4.68
N ASN A 136 -2.74 17.88 3.87
CA ASN A 136 -3.73 18.90 4.19
C ASN A 136 -4.55 18.54 5.45
N VAL A 137 -4.98 17.29 5.59
CA VAL A 137 -5.68 16.80 6.82
C VAL A 137 -4.76 16.86 8.04
N LYS A 138 -3.47 16.56 7.88
CA LYS A 138 -2.47 16.56 8.95
C LYS A 138 -2.16 17.97 9.46
N HIS A 139 -1.94 18.92 8.56
CA HIS A 139 -1.46 20.27 8.91
C HIS A 139 -2.60 21.29 9.05
N GLU A 140 -3.72 21.11 8.34
CA GLU A 140 -4.81 22.11 8.24
C GLU A 140 -6.19 21.45 8.35
N ARG A 141 -6.35 20.52 9.31
CA ARG A 141 -7.56 19.70 9.45
C ARG A 141 -8.86 20.50 9.47
N LEU A 142 -8.87 21.66 10.13
CA LEU A 142 -10.07 22.49 10.28
C LEU A 142 -10.78 22.75 8.96
N PHE A 143 -10.02 22.93 7.88
CA PHE A 143 -10.54 23.20 6.54
C PHE A 143 -10.56 21.95 5.64
N ASN A 144 -9.78 20.92 6.00
CA ASN A 144 -9.49 19.79 5.12
C ASN A 144 -10.01 18.44 5.63
N TYR A 145 -10.70 18.36 6.77
CA TYR A 145 -11.15 17.10 7.37
C TYR A 145 -11.96 16.20 6.42
N HIS A 146 -12.73 16.79 5.51
CA HIS A 146 -13.51 16.07 4.49
C HIS A 146 -12.65 15.34 3.46
N LYS A 147 -11.36 15.68 3.33
CA LYS A 147 -10.39 14.97 2.48
C LYS A 147 -10.00 13.61 3.07
N ALA A 148 -10.25 13.35 4.35
CA ALA A 148 -10.18 12.00 4.92
C ALA A 148 -11.46 11.22 4.57
N ASN A 149 -11.64 10.97 3.27
CA ASN A 149 -12.79 10.25 2.73
C ASN A 149 -12.42 8.81 2.36
N LEU A 150 -13.44 7.99 2.11
CA LEU A 150 -13.29 6.57 1.78
C LEU A 150 -12.30 6.33 0.64
N LYS A 151 -12.39 7.10 -0.47
CA LYS A 151 -11.49 6.96 -1.63
C LYS A 151 -10.03 7.14 -1.24
N ASN A 152 -9.73 8.22 -0.52
CA ASN A 152 -8.37 8.56 -0.14
C ASN A 152 -7.79 7.58 0.89
N VAL A 153 -8.60 7.15 1.87
CA VAL A 153 -8.17 6.17 2.88
C VAL A 153 -7.93 4.80 2.24
N LEU A 154 -8.85 4.33 1.39
CA LEU A 154 -8.71 3.06 0.69
C LEU A 154 -7.47 3.03 -0.20
N ASN A 155 -7.25 4.08 -1.02
CA ASN A 155 -6.08 4.16 -1.88
C ASN A 155 -4.77 4.31 -1.08
N ALA A 156 -4.78 4.99 0.06
CA ALA A 156 -3.60 5.04 0.95
C ALA A 156 -3.27 3.67 1.55
N LEU A 157 -4.28 2.91 1.99
CA LEU A 157 -4.10 1.55 2.52
C LEU A 157 -3.63 0.58 1.43
N ALA A 158 -4.18 0.70 0.22
CA ALA A 158 -3.73 -0.04 -0.96
C ALA A 158 -2.28 0.31 -1.33
N GLY A 159 -1.91 1.59 -1.25
CA GLY A 159 -0.53 2.05 -1.45
C GLY A 159 0.44 1.45 -0.43
N LEU A 160 0.04 1.40 0.85
CA LEU A 160 0.82 0.74 1.90
C LEU A 160 1.01 -0.75 1.61
N TYR A 161 -0.06 -1.46 1.27
CA TYR A 161 -0.02 -2.87 0.88
C TYR A 161 0.96 -3.13 -0.28
N ILE A 162 0.92 -2.31 -1.34
CA ILE A 162 1.85 -2.41 -2.46
C ILE A 162 3.30 -2.24 -1.99
N LEU A 163 3.59 -1.18 -1.22
CA LEU A 163 4.95 -0.89 -0.75
C LEU A 163 5.52 -2.02 0.10
N GLU A 164 4.71 -2.58 0.99
CA GLU A 164 5.10 -3.71 1.84
C GLU A 164 5.35 -4.98 1.02
N ASN A 165 4.52 -5.29 0.01
CA ASN A 165 4.74 -6.43 -0.88
C ASN A 165 5.99 -6.27 -1.76
N TYR A 166 6.28 -5.06 -2.23
CA TYR A 166 7.53 -4.78 -2.94
C TYR A 166 8.75 -4.95 -2.03
N LEU A 167 8.65 -4.49 -0.77
CA LEU A 167 9.76 -4.61 0.18
C LEU A 167 10.03 -6.06 0.57
N VAL A 168 9.00 -6.85 0.91
CA VAL A 168 9.21 -8.25 1.28
C VAL A 168 9.73 -9.07 0.10
N LYS A 169 9.27 -8.77 -1.13
CA LYS A 169 9.80 -9.40 -2.33
C LYS A 169 11.29 -9.10 -2.49
N PHE A 170 11.68 -7.84 -2.37
CA PHE A 170 13.09 -7.43 -2.42
C PHE A 170 13.94 -8.13 -1.34
N ILE A 171 13.45 -8.20 -0.10
CA ILE A 171 14.14 -8.88 0.99
C ILE A 171 14.28 -10.38 0.71
N GLY A 172 13.20 -11.04 0.29
CA GLY A 172 13.19 -12.47 -0.03
C GLY A 172 14.16 -12.80 -1.18
N ASP A 173 14.16 -11.99 -2.24
CA ASP A 173 15.09 -12.13 -3.37
C ASP A 173 16.55 -11.96 -2.93
N ARG A 174 16.85 -10.95 -2.12
CA ARG A 174 18.20 -10.66 -1.63
C ARG A 174 18.72 -11.75 -0.68
N ASP A 175 17.88 -12.19 0.25
CA ASP A 175 18.28 -13.09 1.34
C ASP A 175 18.05 -14.57 1.00
N ASN A 176 17.47 -14.87 -0.18
CA ASN A 176 17.01 -16.20 -0.57
C ASN A 176 16.08 -16.81 0.50
N ASP A 177 15.19 -15.96 1.02
CA ASP A 177 14.09 -16.28 1.93
C ASP A 177 12.75 -16.17 1.17
N SER A 178 11.63 -16.40 1.81
CA SER A 178 10.32 -16.27 1.15
C SER A 178 10.03 -14.83 0.73
N ASP A 179 9.51 -14.64 -0.49
CA ASP A 179 9.26 -13.34 -1.11
C ASP A 179 7.84 -12.82 -0.92
N VAL A 180 7.12 -13.38 0.06
CA VAL A 180 5.78 -12.96 0.49
C VAL A 180 5.73 -12.71 2.00
N PRO A 181 4.73 -11.98 2.52
CA PRO A 181 4.49 -11.88 3.96
C PRO A 181 4.07 -13.20 4.60
N ASN A 182 3.92 -13.22 5.93
CA ASN A 182 3.56 -14.42 6.68
C ASN A 182 2.06 -14.58 6.97
N ASP A 183 1.20 -13.73 6.41
CA ASP A 183 -0.26 -13.88 6.45
C ASP A 183 -0.87 -13.21 5.22
N ILE A 184 -2.15 -13.45 4.95
CA ILE A 184 -2.88 -12.86 3.82
C ILE A 184 -3.48 -11.50 4.19
N SER A 185 -3.57 -10.60 3.22
CA SER A 185 -4.51 -9.48 3.26
C SER A 185 -5.92 -10.01 3.01
N LEU A 186 -6.91 -9.51 3.75
CA LEU A 186 -8.31 -9.86 3.55
C LEU A 186 -9.00 -8.96 2.52
N ILE A 187 -8.44 -7.78 2.22
CA ILE A 187 -9.08 -6.81 1.32
C ILE A 187 -8.39 -6.65 -0.04
N PHE A 188 -7.10 -6.94 -0.13
CA PHE A 188 -6.32 -6.74 -1.35
C PHE A 188 -5.66 -8.00 -1.86
N GLY A 189 -5.57 -8.09 -3.19
CA GLY A 189 -4.67 -9.01 -3.87
C GLY A 189 -3.88 -8.26 -4.94
N MET A 190 -2.58 -8.51 -5.04
CA MET A 190 -1.76 -7.96 -6.12
C MET A 190 -2.24 -8.51 -7.48
N ILE A 191 -2.25 -7.65 -8.50
CA ILE A 191 -2.53 -8.03 -9.89
C ILE A 191 -1.21 -8.01 -10.67
N ASP A 192 -0.94 -9.04 -11.47
CA ASP A 192 0.27 -9.16 -12.30
C ASP A 192 1.59 -8.98 -11.51
N PHE A 193 1.63 -9.52 -10.30
CA PHE A 193 2.81 -9.47 -9.41
C PHE A 193 3.26 -10.90 -9.08
N GLU A 194 4.39 -11.31 -9.64
CA GLU A 194 4.89 -12.68 -9.50
C GLU A 194 5.71 -12.86 -8.22
N THR A 195 5.42 -13.92 -7.47
CA THR A 195 6.14 -14.35 -6.26
C THR A 195 6.53 -15.83 -6.37
N ARG A 196 7.60 -16.24 -5.70
CA ARG A 196 8.02 -17.64 -5.63
C ARG A 196 7.09 -18.45 -4.75
N GLU A 197 6.72 -17.88 -3.60
CA GLU A 197 5.81 -18.52 -2.67
C GLU A 197 4.41 -17.91 -2.78
N THR A 198 3.42 -18.67 -2.33
CA THR A 198 2.04 -18.19 -2.21
C THR A 198 1.57 -18.43 -0.79
N VAL A 199 1.38 -17.35 -0.03
CA VAL A 199 0.81 -17.41 1.31
C VAL A 199 -0.70 -17.65 1.22
N ILE A 200 -1.21 -18.61 2.01
CA ILE A 200 -2.64 -18.99 2.07
C ILE A 200 -3.26 -18.75 3.44
N GLY A 201 -2.45 -18.27 4.39
CA GLY A 201 -2.86 -17.88 5.73
C GLY A 201 -1.63 -17.76 6.63
N LYS A 202 -1.87 -17.47 7.91
CA LYS A 202 -0.79 -17.27 8.86
C LYS A 202 0.20 -18.44 8.89
N ASP A 203 1.46 -18.12 8.58
CA ASP A 203 2.60 -19.04 8.49
C ASP A 203 2.31 -20.29 7.63
N SER A 204 1.43 -20.15 6.63
CA SER A 204 0.94 -21.22 5.77
C SER A 204 1.13 -20.88 4.30
N TYR A 205 1.80 -21.75 3.55
CA TYR A 205 2.22 -21.50 2.16
C TYR A 205 1.86 -22.69 1.26
N LEU A 206 1.56 -22.43 -0.02
CA LEU A 206 1.43 -23.50 -1.02
C LEU A 206 2.78 -24.16 -1.28
N ILE A 207 2.75 -25.48 -1.47
CA ILE A 207 3.93 -26.24 -1.86
C ILE A 207 4.42 -25.78 -3.25
N THR A 208 5.70 -25.47 -3.35
CA THR A 208 6.33 -25.07 -4.61
C THR A 208 6.89 -26.29 -5.34
N SER A 209 7.20 -26.14 -6.64
CA SER A 209 7.88 -27.21 -7.40
C SER A 209 9.25 -27.53 -6.79
N LYS A 210 9.94 -26.51 -6.27
CA LYS A 210 11.23 -26.67 -5.59
C LYS A 210 11.12 -27.50 -4.32
N ASP A 211 10.07 -27.27 -3.52
CA ASP A 211 9.82 -28.07 -2.30
C ASP A 211 9.57 -29.54 -2.65
N ILE A 212 8.81 -29.79 -3.73
CA ILE A 212 8.59 -31.15 -4.24
C ILE A 212 9.92 -31.79 -4.63
N ASP A 213 10.75 -31.10 -5.41
CA ASP A 213 12.05 -31.62 -5.85
C ASP A 213 13.00 -31.93 -4.68
N GLU A 214 12.93 -31.18 -3.59
CA GLU A 214 13.72 -31.42 -2.37
C GLU A 214 13.24 -32.65 -1.58
N LEU A 215 11.93 -32.98 -1.64
CA LEU A 215 11.39 -34.19 -0.99
C LEU A 215 11.85 -35.50 -1.64
N TRP A 216 12.31 -35.45 -2.89
CA TRP A 216 12.76 -36.62 -3.66
C TRP A 216 14.29 -36.74 -3.76
N LYS A 217 15.06 -35.92 -3.05
CA LYS A 217 16.52 -36.02 -2.92
C LYS A 217 16.92 -36.81 -1.67
#